data_AF-A0A959AE91-F1
#
_entry.id   AF-A0A959AE91-F1
#
_cell.length_a   1.000
_cell.length_b   1.000
_cell.length_c   1.000
_cell.angle_alpha   90.00
_cell.angle_beta   90.00
_cell.angle_gamma   90.00
#
_symmetry.space_group_name_H-M   'P 1'
#
loop_
_entity.id
_entity.type
_entity.pdbx_description
1 polymer ?
#
loop_
_entity_poly.entity_id
_entity_poly.type
_entity_poly.pdbx_seq_one_letter_code
_entity_poly.pdbx_strand_id
1 'polypeptide(L)'
;MRIIPVIAFCICTATSFTQNINVTFRSVLSYQGQNLANVWGYSDASGNEYALVGAKQGMSIVDVTNPDNPTEIVQIPGAFSNWHEIKTFQHYAYVVSEGGSGVQVVDLSNLPGSNLTYHSYFGDGAINGQLTKAHALHVDLTKGYLYVYGSNINGGRALIFNLNNDPYNPQYAGTFNSGFSALGNYIHDGYVDNDIMYSAHIYSGFFSIVNVANKSNPSLLAVQNTPGSFTHNTWHSGSALFTTDEVSGSFLTSYDVSNPGNVNQLDKIQSNPGTFSTVHNTHIINDYAVTSWYRDGFTIVDVSRPANMVQVGNYDTYPNAGGSGFQ
;
A
#
# COMPACT_ATOMS: atom_id res chain seq x y z
N MET A 1 -34.05 -61.64 30.10
CA MET A 1 -32.88 -60.93 29.52
C MET A 1 -33.41 -59.86 28.58
N ARG A 2 -33.49 -58.60 29.04
CA ARG A 2 -33.97 -57.45 28.24
C ARG A 2 -32.75 -56.62 27.86
N ILE A 3 -32.51 -56.48 26.55
CA ILE A 3 -31.43 -55.68 26.00
C ILE A 3 -32.00 -54.27 25.75
N ILE A 4 -31.41 -53.26 26.39
CA ILE A 4 -31.71 -51.84 26.17
C ILE A 4 -30.69 -51.33 25.16
N PRO A 5 -31.10 -50.77 24.00
CA PRO A 5 -30.14 -50.15 23.09
C PRO A 5 -29.81 -48.74 23.59
N VAL A 6 -28.51 -48.48 23.78
CA VAL A 6 -27.99 -47.14 24.01
C VAL A 6 -27.72 -46.52 22.64
N ILE A 7 -28.49 -45.51 22.27
CA ILE A 7 -28.24 -44.69 21.08
C ILE A 7 -27.26 -43.59 21.50
N ALA A 8 -26.02 -43.69 21.02
CA ALA A 8 -25.04 -42.62 21.16
C ALA A 8 -25.32 -41.53 20.12
N PHE A 9 -25.70 -40.34 20.57
CA PHE A 9 -25.84 -39.16 19.73
C PHE A 9 -24.46 -38.52 19.55
N CYS A 10 -23.85 -38.69 18.39
CA CYS A 10 -22.63 -37.97 18.02
C CYS A 10 -23.05 -36.56 17.56
N ILE A 11 -22.87 -35.56 18.42
CA ILE A 11 -23.02 -34.16 18.03
C ILE A 11 -21.71 -33.75 17.36
N CYS A 12 -21.67 -33.83 16.02
CA CYS A 12 -20.62 -33.20 15.24
C CYS A 12 -20.87 -31.69 15.23
N THR A 13 -20.24 -30.94 16.13
CA THR A 13 -20.16 -29.48 15.99
C THR A 13 -19.16 -29.16 14.89
N ALA A 14 -19.64 -29.04 13.65
CA ALA A 14 -18.87 -28.38 12.61
C ALA A 14 -18.89 -26.88 12.92
N THR A 15 -17.80 -26.35 13.51
CA THR A 15 -17.55 -24.91 13.55
C THR A 15 -17.34 -24.45 12.11
N SER A 16 -18.41 -24.00 11.47
CA SER A 16 -18.32 -23.30 10.19
C SER A 16 -17.87 -21.89 10.52
N PHE A 17 -16.57 -21.63 10.41
CA PHE A 17 -16.10 -20.25 10.36
C PHE A 17 -16.68 -19.65 9.07
N THR A 18 -17.42 -18.56 9.19
CA THR A 18 -17.86 -17.78 8.04
C THR A 18 -16.61 -17.31 7.30
N GLN A 19 -16.36 -17.86 6.11
CA GLN A 19 -15.16 -17.61 5.31
C GLN A 19 -15.02 -16.11 4.93
N ASN A 20 -16.13 -15.38 4.90
CA ASN A 20 -16.19 -13.98 4.53
C ASN A 20 -17.41 -13.28 5.15
N ILE A 21 -17.22 -12.01 5.54
CA ILE A 21 -18.26 -11.14 6.10
C ILE A 21 -18.41 -9.94 5.16
N ASN A 22 -19.65 -9.64 4.75
CA ASN A 22 -20.01 -8.47 3.91
C ASN A 22 -19.16 -8.28 2.63
N VAL A 23 -18.54 -9.35 2.15
CA VAL A 23 -17.76 -9.39 0.90
C VAL A 23 -18.22 -10.59 0.09
N THR A 24 -18.36 -10.40 -1.23
CA THR A 24 -18.68 -11.46 -2.19
C THR A 24 -17.51 -11.67 -3.13
N PHE A 25 -16.97 -12.88 -3.15
CA PHE A 25 -16.00 -13.29 -4.16
C PHE A 25 -16.67 -13.32 -5.54
N ARG A 26 -16.03 -12.72 -6.54
CA ARG A 26 -16.56 -12.61 -7.91
C ARG A 26 -15.79 -13.50 -8.88
N SER A 27 -14.47 -13.35 -8.89
CA SER A 27 -13.59 -14.05 -9.85
C SER A 27 -12.14 -14.09 -9.35
N VAL A 28 -11.31 -14.86 -10.04
CA VAL A 28 -9.85 -14.92 -9.82
C VAL A 28 -9.13 -14.95 -11.16
N LEU A 29 -8.13 -14.07 -11.30
CA LEU A 29 -7.15 -14.14 -12.38
C LEU A 29 -5.84 -14.71 -11.80
N SER A 30 -5.30 -15.76 -12.41
CA SER A 30 -4.12 -16.46 -11.89
C SER A 30 -2.85 -16.10 -12.66
N TYR A 31 -1.79 -15.74 -11.93
CA TYR A 31 -0.46 -15.47 -12.49
C TYR A 31 0.45 -16.70 -12.33
N GLN A 32 0.58 -17.48 -13.39
CA GLN A 32 1.40 -18.70 -13.36
C GLN A 32 2.90 -18.34 -13.28
N GLY A 33 3.58 -18.82 -12.23
CA GLY A 33 5.02 -18.65 -12.05
C GLY A 33 5.49 -17.24 -11.68
N GLN A 34 4.57 -16.34 -11.31
CA GLN A 34 4.91 -14.99 -10.84
C GLN A 34 4.35 -14.78 -9.43
N ASN A 35 5.17 -14.19 -8.57
CA ASN A 35 4.70 -13.59 -7.32
C ASN A 35 4.16 -12.19 -7.64
N LEU A 36 3.22 -11.74 -6.81
CA LEU A 36 2.63 -10.41 -6.89
C LEU A 36 3.09 -9.59 -5.67
N ALA A 37 3.21 -8.28 -5.85
CA ALA A 37 3.73 -7.35 -4.85
C ALA A 37 2.67 -6.34 -4.38
N ASN A 38 1.97 -5.74 -5.33
CA ASN A 38 1.08 -4.62 -5.12
C ASN A 38 -0.08 -4.64 -6.13
N VAL A 39 -1.16 -3.93 -5.81
CA VAL A 39 -2.24 -3.62 -6.75
C VAL A 39 -2.69 -2.17 -6.59
N TRP A 40 -2.87 -1.48 -7.70
CA TRP A 40 -3.39 -0.13 -7.75
C TRP A 40 -4.56 -0.03 -8.73
N GLY A 41 -5.59 0.76 -8.39
CA GLY A 41 -6.74 0.98 -9.25
C GLY A 41 -6.54 2.17 -10.19
N TYR A 42 -7.00 2.05 -11.44
CA TYR A 42 -7.08 3.15 -12.39
C TYR A 42 -8.43 3.09 -13.12
N SER A 43 -9.09 4.24 -13.26
CA SER A 43 -10.30 4.36 -14.08
C SER A 43 -10.05 5.35 -15.20
N ASP A 44 -10.40 4.98 -16.43
CA ASP A 44 -10.29 5.90 -17.56
C ASP A 44 -11.46 6.89 -17.62
N ALA A 45 -11.39 7.85 -18.54
CA ALA A 45 -12.44 8.85 -18.74
C ALA A 45 -13.78 8.28 -19.25
N SER A 46 -13.78 7.03 -19.73
CA SER A 46 -14.98 6.32 -20.20
C SER A 46 -15.66 5.52 -19.08
N GLY A 47 -15.05 5.43 -17.90
CA GLY A 47 -15.53 4.65 -16.76
C GLY A 47 -15.14 3.17 -16.79
N ASN A 48 -14.19 2.78 -17.65
CA ASN A 48 -13.58 1.46 -17.56
C ASN A 48 -12.64 1.42 -16.35
N GLU A 49 -12.59 0.28 -15.66
CA GLU A 49 -11.78 0.09 -14.46
C GLU A 49 -10.66 -0.92 -14.74
N TYR A 50 -9.46 -0.58 -14.28
CA TYR A 50 -8.25 -1.37 -14.48
C TYR A 50 -7.54 -1.63 -13.15
N ALA A 51 -7.10 -2.86 -12.95
CA ALA A 51 -6.14 -3.20 -11.91
C ALA A 51 -4.72 -3.15 -12.51
N LEU A 52 -3.87 -2.31 -11.92
CA LEU A 52 -2.45 -2.25 -12.21
C LEU A 52 -1.74 -3.13 -11.17
N VAL A 53 -1.29 -4.30 -11.58
CA VAL A 53 -0.77 -5.35 -10.69
C VAL A 53 0.75 -5.38 -10.79
N GLY A 54 1.43 -5.16 -9.66
CA GLY A 54 2.87 -5.35 -9.55
C GLY A 54 3.20 -6.84 -9.58
N ALA A 55 3.69 -7.35 -10.70
CA ALA A 55 4.03 -8.75 -10.90
C ALA A 55 5.56 -8.93 -10.99
N LYS A 56 6.04 -10.16 -10.82
CA LYS A 56 7.47 -10.44 -10.75
C LYS A 56 8.31 -9.92 -11.93
N GLN A 57 7.71 -9.85 -13.12
CA GLN A 57 8.37 -9.45 -14.36
C GLN A 57 7.96 -8.04 -14.84
N GLY A 58 7.34 -7.23 -13.99
CA GLY A 58 6.89 -5.87 -14.30
C GLY A 58 5.43 -5.62 -13.91
N MET A 59 4.78 -4.66 -14.55
CA MET A 59 3.39 -4.30 -14.23
C MET A 59 2.41 -4.99 -15.20
N SER A 60 1.51 -5.81 -14.68
CA SER A 60 0.38 -6.36 -15.45
C SER A 60 -0.81 -5.40 -15.37
N ILE A 61 -1.48 -5.17 -16.49
CA ILE A 61 -2.66 -4.32 -16.60
C ILE A 61 -3.85 -5.23 -16.91
N VAL A 62 -4.84 -5.21 -16.03
CA VAL A 62 -6.01 -6.09 -16.10
C VAL A 62 -7.26 -5.24 -16.19
N ASP A 63 -8.09 -5.49 -17.21
CA ASP A 63 -9.45 -4.95 -17.27
C ASP A 63 -10.31 -5.64 -16.20
N VAL A 64 -10.85 -4.85 -15.28
CA VAL A 64 -11.75 -5.29 -14.21
C VAL A 64 -13.11 -4.61 -14.28
N THR A 65 -13.42 -3.93 -15.40
CA THR A 65 -14.72 -3.26 -15.65
C THR A 65 -15.89 -4.24 -15.46
N ASN A 66 -15.69 -5.49 -15.88
CA ASN A 66 -16.54 -6.60 -15.45
C ASN A 66 -15.82 -7.44 -14.37
N PRO A 67 -16.19 -7.29 -13.08
CA PRO A 67 -15.52 -8.01 -12.00
C PRO A 67 -15.76 -9.53 -12.02
N ASP A 68 -16.71 -10.04 -12.79
CA ASP A 68 -16.91 -11.49 -12.97
C ASP A 68 -15.98 -12.10 -14.03
N ASN A 69 -15.36 -11.28 -14.87
CA ASN A 69 -14.50 -11.74 -15.96
C ASN A 69 -13.29 -10.81 -16.17
N PRO A 70 -12.37 -10.74 -15.18
CA PRO A 70 -11.16 -9.94 -15.31
C PRO A 70 -10.28 -10.48 -16.43
N THR A 71 -9.76 -9.59 -17.27
CA THR A 71 -8.95 -9.97 -18.45
C THR A 71 -7.63 -9.21 -18.45
N GLU A 72 -6.50 -9.92 -18.46
CA GLU A 72 -5.19 -9.29 -18.64
C GLU A 72 -5.09 -8.69 -20.06
N ILE A 73 -4.78 -7.40 -20.14
CA ILE A 73 -4.59 -6.67 -21.41
C ILE A 73 -3.15 -6.86 -21.88
N VAL A 74 -2.20 -6.53 -21.01
CA VAL A 74 -0.76 -6.56 -21.30
C VAL A 74 0.05 -6.53 -20.01
N GLN A 75 1.23 -7.17 -20.04
CA GLN A 75 2.26 -6.98 -19.02
C GLN A 75 3.35 -6.06 -19.58
N ILE A 76 3.52 -4.89 -18.97
CA ILE A 76 4.63 -3.98 -19.24
C ILE A 76 5.90 -4.57 -18.61
N PRO A 77 6.93 -4.91 -19.40
CA PRO A 77 8.15 -5.50 -18.86
C PRO A 77 8.86 -4.57 -17.88
N GLY A 78 9.33 -5.13 -16.77
CA GLY A 78 10.08 -4.45 -15.73
C GLY A 78 11.27 -5.27 -15.24
N ALA A 79 11.90 -4.82 -14.15
CA ALA A 79 12.96 -5.59 -13.52
C ALA A 79 12.41 -6.91 -12.93
N PHE A 80 13.21 -7.98 -12.92
CA PHE A 80 12.79 -9.22 -12.28
C PHE A 80 12.89 -9.08 -10.75
N SER A 81 11.75 -8.91 -10.08
CA SER A 81 11.70 -8.58 -8.65
C SER A 81 10.37 -8.96 -8.02
N ASN A 82 10.39 -9.40 -6.76
CA ASN A 82 9.15 -9.61 -6.00
C ASN A 82 8.51 -8.30 -5.52
N TRP A 83 9.10 -7.14 -5.80
CA TRP A 83 8.62 -5.83 -5.36
C TRP A 83 8.40 -4.92 -6.56
N HIS A 84 7.16 -4.49 -6.75
CA HIS A 84 6.74 -3.50 -7.73
C HIS A 84 5.62 -2.65 -7.13
N GLU A 85 5.89 -1.37 -6.91
CA GLU A 85 4.94 -0.42 -6.34
C GLU A 85 4.45 0.55 -7.41
N ILE A 86 3.14 0.84 -7.39
CA ILE A 86 2.45 1.56 -8.47
C ILE A 86 1.60 2.70 -7.89
N LYS A 87 1.65 3.88 -8.52
CA LYS A 87 0.66 4.96 -8.35
C LYS A 87 0.44 5.65 -9.69
N THR A 88 -0.64 6.43 -9.76
CA THR A 88 -1.04 7.14 -10.98
C THR A 88 -1.12 8.65 -10.76
N PHE A 89 -0.85 9.41 -11.82
CA PHE A 89 -1.18 10.83 -11.93
C PHE A 89 -1.72 11.09 -13.33
N GLN A 90 -2.93 11.65 -13.42
CA GLN A 90 -3.67 11.73 -14.69
C GLN A 90 -3.74 10.34 -15.35
N HIS A 91 -3.33 10.20 -16.61
CA HIS A 91 -3.29 8.94 -17.35
C HIS A 91 -1.89 8.29 -17.32
N TYR A 92 -1.00 8.67 -16.40
CA TYR A 92 0.31 8.05 -16.26
C TYR A 92 0.38 7.17 -15.03
N ALA A 93 0.97 5.97 -15.17
CA ALA A 93 1.39 5.14 -14.06
C ALA A 93 2.90 5.30 -13.83
N TYR A 94 3.28 5.40 -12.55
CA TYR A 94 4.66 5.37 -12.08
C TYR A 94 4.89 4.06 -11.36
N VAL A 95 5.96 3.35 -11.73
CA VAL A 95 6.30 2.05 -11.18
C VAL A 95 7.74 2.07 -10.69
N VAL A 96 7.97 1.61 -9.45
CA VAL A 96 9.32 1.38 -8.92
C VAL A 96 9.50 -0.06 -8.51
N SER A 97 10.76 -0.51 -8.48
CA SER A 97 11.14 -1.84 -8.01
C SER A 97 12.49 -1.79 -7.31
N GLU A 98 12.65 -2.63 -6.29
CA GLU A 98 13.96 -2.88 -5.68
C GLU A 98 14.92 -3.62 -6.64
N GLY A 99 14.38 -4.27 -7.66
CA GLY A 99 15.15 -4.99 -8.68
C GLY A 99 15.83 -4.10 -9.71
N GLY A 100 15.41 -2.82 -9.83
CA GLY A 100 16.00 -1.86 -10.76
C GLY A 100 14.99 -1.03 -11.56
N SER A 101 15.46 -0.49 -12.68
CA SER A 101 14.69 0.26 -13.70
C SER A 101 14.27 1.69 -13.35
N GLY A 102 14.83 2.28 -12.28
CA GLY A 102 14.52 3.65 -11.87
C GLY A 102 13.03 3.81 -11.54
N VAL A 103 12.41 4.88 -12.02
CA VAL A 103 10.96 5.04 -12.07
C VAL A 103 10.51 4.74 -13.49
N GLN A 104 9.79 3.64 -13.71
CA GLN A 104 9.16 3.38 -15.00
C GLN A 104 7.88 4.22 -15.10
N VAL A 105 7.75 4.98 -16.19
CA VAL A 105 6.58 5.83 -16.46
C VAL A 105 5.84 5.25 -17.66
N VAL A 106 4.57 4.88 -17.47
CA VAL A 106 3.71 4.25 -18.48
C VAL A 106 2.54 5.18 -18.80
N ASP A 107 2.35 5.47 -20.07
CA ASP A 107 1.19 6.22 -20.58
C ASP A 107 0.01 5.25 -20.77
N LEU A 108 -1.05 5.44 -19.99
CA LEU A 108 -2.27 4.62 -19.98
C LEU A 108 -3.35 5.13 -20.96
N SER A 109 -3.09 6.19 -21.72
CA SER A 109 -4.10 6.83 -22.58
C SER A 109 -4.61 5.94 -23.73
N ASN A 110 -3.83 4.93 -24.13
CA ASN A 110 -4.22 4.01 -25.19
C ASN A 110 -5.07 2.83 -24.68
N LEU A 111 -5.38 2.73 -23.38
CA LEU A 111 -6.27 1.69 -22.87
C LEU A 111 -7.68 1.80 -23.51
N PRO A 112 -8.33 0.66 -23.82
CA PRO A 112 -7.93 -0.73 -23.51
C PRO A 112 -6.96 -1.38 -24.54
N GLY A 113 -6.35 -0.62 -25.44
CA GLY A 113 -5.31 -1.11 -26.34
C GLY A 113 -4.04 -1.55 -25.59
N SER A 114 -3.41 -2.63 -26.05
CA SER A 114 -2.23 -3.23 -25.41
C SER A 114 -0.90 -2.57 -25.78
N ASN A 115 -0.87 -1.71 -26.80
CA ASN A 115 0.35 -1.02 -27.23
C ASN A 115 0.51 0.31 -26.48
N LEU A 116 1.11 0.27 -25.29
CA LEU A 116 1.32 1.43 -24.42
C LEU A 116 2.75 1.95 -24.55
N THR A 117 2.92 3.27 -24.51
CA THR A 117 4.26 3.89 -24.48
C THR A 117 4.76 4.00 -23.05
N TYR A 118 6.03 3.65 -22.84
CA TYR A 118 6.66 3.75 -21.53
C TYR A 118 8.17 3.93 -21.66
N HIS A 119 8.80 4.41 -20.58
CA HIS A 119 10.25 4.44 -20.45
C HIS A 119 10.69 4.39 -18.98
N SER A 120 11.99 4.24 -18.75
CA SER A 120 12.61 4.33 -17.42
C SER A 120 13.27 5.68 -17.21
N TYR A 121 12.88 6.34 -16.12
CA TYR A 121 13.46 7.59 -15.64
C TYR A 121 14.47 7.30 -14.51
N PHE A 122 15.71 7.76 -14.68
CA PHE A 122 16.83 7.49 -13.76
C PHE A 122 17.24 8.71 -12.91
N GLY A 123 16.38 9.72 -12.84
CA GLY A 123 16.71 11.01 -12.22
C GLY A 123 17.24 12.04 -13.24
N ASP A 124 17.04 13.32 -12.95
CA ASP A 124 17.58 14.46 -13.67
C ASP A 124 18.27 15.44 -12.69
N GLY A 125 18.75 16.57 -13.21
CA GLY A 125 19.35 17.62 -12.39
C GLY A 125 20.45 17.12 -11.45
N ALA A 126 20.26 17.33 -10.14
CA ALA A 126 21.24 16.96 -9.12
C ALA A 126 21.43 15.44 -8.94
N ILE A 127 20.47 14.63 -9.39
CA ILE A 127 20.49 13.17 -9.26
C ILE A 127 20.54 12.46 -10.61
N ASN A 128 20.95 13.16 -11.67
CA ASN A 128 20.93 12.66 -13.05
C ASN A 128 21.60 11.28 -13.18
N GLY A 129 20.81 10.27 -13.60
CA GLY A 129 21.27 8.90 -13.81
C GLY A 129 21.58 8.10 -12.53
N GLN A 130 21.25 8.62 -11.34
CA GLN A 130 21.60 7.99 -10.06
C GLN A 130 20.47 7.15 -9.45
N LEU A 131 19.21 7.43 -9.79
CA LEU A 131 18.06 6.70 -9.26
C LEU A 131 17.88 5.41 -10.06
N THR A 132 18.31 4.28 -9.48
CA THR A 132 18.30 2.98 -10.16
C THR A 132 17.26 2.03 -9.60
N LYS A 133 16.87 2.17 -8.34
CA LYS A 133 15.85 1.36 -7.67
C LYS A 133 15.22 2.12 -6.51
N ALA A 134 14.01 1.72 -6.14
CA ALA A 134 13.28 2.24 -4.99
C ALA A 134 12.25 1.23 -4.47
N HIS A 135 11.82 1.42 -3.23
CA HIS A 135 10.90 0.50 -2.56
C HIS A 135 9.44 0.86 -2.87
N ALA A 136 9.05 2.11 -2.59
CA ALA A 136 7.68 2.58 -2.73
C ALA A 136 7.63 4.00 -3.32
N LEU A 137 6.41 4.42 -3.66
CA LEU A 137 6.14 5.76 -4.15
C LEU A 137 4.72 6.23 -3.80
N HIS A 138 4.54 7.54 -3.71
CA HIS A 138 3.26 8.20 -3.50
C HIS A 138 3.12 9.44 -4.38
N VAL A 139 1.89 9.80 -4.75
CA VAL A 139 1.63 11.04 -5.51
C VAL A 139 0.73 11.96 -4.68
N ASP A 140 1.21 13.17 -4.39
CA ASP A 140 0.36 14.25 -3.90
C ASP A 140 -0.48 14.74 -5.09
N LEU A 141 -1.69 14.20 -5.23
CA LEU A 141 -2.61 14.52 -6.32
C LEU A 141 -3.04 15.99 -6.28
N THR A 142 -3.11 16.59 -5.09
CA THR A 142 -3.50 17.99 -4.90
C THR A 142 -2.46 18.95 -5.47
N LYS A 143 -1.17 18.58 -5.40
CA LYS A 143 -0.06 19.44 -5.84
C LYS A 143 0.64 18.97 -7.11
N GLY A 144 0.40 17.74 -7.57
CA GLY A 144 1.06 17.16 -8.74
C GLY A 144 2.54 16.87 -8.49
N TYR A 145 2.86 16.21 -7.37
CA TYR A 145 4.23 15.80 -7.04
C TYR A 145 4.32 14.31 -6.74
N LEU A 146 5.34 13.66 -7.28
CA LEU A 146 5.71 12.27 -6.99
C LEU A 146 6.76 12.25 -5.86
N TYR A 147 6.57 11.33 -4.93
CA TYR A 147 7.47 11.05 -3.83
C TYR A 147 7.95 9.61 -3.96
N VAL A 148 9.26 9.39 -3.91
CA VAL A 148 9.88 8.06 -4.03
C VAL A 148 10.64 7.73 -2.74
N TYR A 149 10.41 6.54 -2.19
CA TYR A 149 10.89 6.08 -0.89
C TYR A 149 11.81 4.86 -1.03
N GLY A 150 12.68 4.63 -0.06
CA GLY A 150 13.54 3.45 0.00
C GLY A 150 14.51 3.32 -1.19
N SER A 151 14.86 4.44 -1.83
CA SER A 151 15.75 4.43 -3.00
C SER A 151 17.20 4.10 -2.68
N ASN A 152 17.98 3.75 -3.72
CA ASN A 152 19.42 3.55 -3.61
C ASN A 152 20.22 4.82 -3.31
N ILE A 153 19.59 6.00 -3.30
CA ILE A 153 20.24 7.27 -2.99
C ILE A 153 19.63 7.92 -1.76
N ASN A 154 20.34 8.91 -1.21
CA ASN A 154 19.97 9.62 0.01
C ASN A 154 19.59 8.74 1.23
N GLY A 155 20.15 7.52 1.31
CA GLY A 155 19.86 6.59 2.41
C GLY A 155 18.42 6.08 2.47
N GLY A 156 17.68 6.13 1.35
CA GLY A 156 16.27 5.72 1.29
C GLY A 156 15.28 6.78 1.76
N ARG A 157 15.72 8.02 2.01
CA ARG A 157 14.84 9.15 2.29
C ARG A 157 14.01 9.54 1.06
N ALA A 158 12.93 10.28 1.30
CA ALA A 158 12.02 10.71 0.25
C ALA A 158 12.71 11.60 -0.80
N LEU A 159 12.65 11.20 -2.06
CA LEU A 159 12.96 12.02 -3.23
C LEU A 159 11.65 12.63 -3.76
N ILE A 160 11.70 13.86 -4.23
CA ILE A 160 10.51 14.63 -4.62
C ILE A 160 10.64 15.09 -6.08
N PHE A 161 9.61 14.86 -6.88
CA PHE A 161 9.57 15.17 -8.30
C PHE A 161 8.30 15.94 -8.67
N ASN A 162 8.43 16.99 -9.48
CA ASN A 162 7.32 17.74 -10.02
C ASN A 162 6.75 17.02 -11.24
N LEU A 163 5.43 16.83 -11.26
CA LEU A 163 4.69 16.21 -12.38
C LEU A 163 3.87 17.23 -13.19
N ASN A 164 3.71 18.47 -12.73
CA ASN A 164 2.74 19.41 -13.32
C ASN A 164 3.06 19.82 -14.76
N ASN A 165 4.35 19.92 -15.10
CA ASN A 165 4.79 20.41 -16.41
C ASN A 165 4.84 19.29 -17.45
N ASP A 166 5.39 18.14 -17.05
CA ASP A 166 5.58 16.97 -17.89
C ASP A 166 5.49 15.73 -16.99
N PRO A 167 4.28 15.18 -16.81
CA PRO A 167 4.13 13.97 -16.00
C PRO A 167 4.81 12.75 -16.61
N TYR A 168 5.06 12.75 -17.93
CA TYR A 168 5.78 11.67 -18.59
C TYR A 168 7.27 11.69 -18.22
N ASN A 169 7.86 12.88 -18.08
CA ASN A 169 9.24 13.08 -17.62
C ASN A 169 9.31 13.85 -16.28
N PRO A 170 9.15 13.17 -15.13
CA PRO A 170 9.18 13.81 -13.81
C PRO A 170 10.44 14.63 -13.57
N GLN A 171 10.30 15.84 -13.01
CA GLN A 171 11.43 16.75 -12.80
C GLN A 171 11.85 16.75 -11.33
N TYR A 172 13.13 16.51 -11.01
CA TYR A 172 13.61 16.52 -9.63
C TYR A 172 13.41 17.89 -8.97
N ALA A 173 12.71 17.90 -7.84
CA ALA A 173 12.35 19.11 -7.09
C ALA A 173 13.09 19.21 -5.75
N GLY A 174 13.56 18.09 -5.21
CA GLY A 174 14.31 18.07 -3.95
C GLY A 174 14.21 16.73 -3.22
N THR A 175 14.59 16.74 -1.95
CA THR A 175 14.57 15.56 -1.10
C THR A 175 14.36 15.96 0.36
N PHE A 176 13.77 15.07 1.14
CA PHE A 176 13.69 15.23 2.59
C PHE A 176 15.00 14.77 3.23
N ASN A 177 15.71 15.70 3.87
CA ASN A 177 16.90 15.39 4.66
C ASN A 177 16.56 15.44 6.14
N SER A 178 16.36 14.27 6.74
CA SER A 178 16.19 14.14 8.19
C SER A 178 17.53 14.09 8.92
N GLY A 179 17.58 14.66 10.13
CA GLY A 179 18.71 14.52 11.06
C GLY A 179 18.65 13.24 11.91
N PHE A 180 17.86 12.25 11.52
CA PHE A 180 17.68 11.01 12.26
C PHE A 180 18.96 10.14 12.23
N SER A 181 19.09 9.23 13.20
CA SER A 181 20.13 8.20 13.19
C SER A 181 19.98 7.29 11.96
N ALA A 182 21.03 6.52 11.61
CA ALA A 182 21.10 5.75 10.36
C ALA A 182 19.79 5.02 9.99
N LEU A 183 19.25 4.20 10.89
CA LEU A 183 18.02 3.44 10.67
C LEU A 183 16.76 4.30 10.56
N GLY A 184 16.77 5.51 11.12
CA GLY A 184 15.65 6.45 11.05
C GLY A 184 15.64 7.26 9.77
N ASN A 185 16.62 7.09 8.88
CA ASN A 185 16.62 7.80 7.60
C ASN A 185 15.93 7.01 6.49
N TYR A 186 15.79 5.70 6.64
CA TYR A 186 15.14 4.88 5.64
C TYR A 186 13.62 5.03 5.77
N ILE A 187 13.00 5.58 4.73
CA ILE A 187 11.54 5.64 4.60
C ILE A 187 11.13 4.45 3.73
N HIS A 188 10.27 3.61 4.28
CA HIS A 188 9.77 2.41 3.63
C HIS A 188 8.60 2.73 2.71
N ASP A 189 7.63 3.48 3.23
CA ASP A 189 6.42 3.92 2.55
C ASP A 189 6.01 5.32 3.07
N GLY A 190 5.02 5.94 2.44
CA GLY A 190 4.53 7.24 2.86
C GLY A 190 3.24 7.66 2.16
N TYR A 191 2.55 8.61 2.78
CA TYR A 191 1.40 9.30 2.23
C TYR A 191 1.70 10.79 2.15
N VAL A 192 1.29 11.45 1.06
CA VAL A 192 1.42 12.89 0.91
C VAL A 192 0.15 13.46 0.32
N ASP A 193 -0.41 14.46 0.97
CA ASP A 193 -1.47 15.28 0.38
C ASP A 193 -1.29 16.73 0.81
N ASN A 194 -1.51 17.63 -0.14
CA ASN A 194 -1.53 19.07 0.06
C ASN A 194 -0.32 19.58 0.88
N ASP A 195 0.88 19.22 0.44
CA ASP A 195 2.15 19.63 1.04
C ASP A 195 2.48 19.07 2.44
N ILE A 196 1.73 18.08 2.94
CA ILE A 196 2.07 17.37 4.19
C ILE A 196 2.38 15.91 3.88
N MET A 197 3.59 15.48 4.24
CA MET A 197 4.04 14.09 4.13
C MET A 197 4.00 13.40 5.49
N TYR A 198 3.38 12.22 5.50
CA TYR A 198 3.41 11.26 6.59
C TYR A 198 4.27 10.08 6.12
N SER A 199 5.47 9.92 6.67
CA SER A 199 6.42 8.90 6.21
C SER A 199 6.62 7.80 7.24
N ALA A 200 6.62 6.55 6.80
CA ALA A 200 6.81 5.35 7.61
C ALA A 200 8.30 4.95 7.69
N HIS A 201 8.88 4.96 8.89
CA HIS A 201 10.28 4.62 9.12
C HIS A 201 10.40 3.21 9.73
N ILE A 202 10.24 2.20 8.88
CA ILE A 202 10.08 0.79 9.29
C ILE A 202 11.12 0.31 10.29
N TYR A 203 12.41 0.62 10.08
CA TYR A 203 13.48 0.13 10.95
C TYR A 203 13.61 0.90 12.27
N SER A 204 12.99 2.07 12.39
CA SER A 204 13.00 2.87 13.63
C SER A 204 11.68 2.83 14.38
N GLY A 205 10.61 2.34 13.76
CA GLY A 205 9.34 2.11 14.44
C GLY A 205 8.54 3.36 14.76
N PHE A 206 8.69 4.40 13.92
CA PHE A 206 7.89 5.61 14.00
C PHE A 206 7.40 6.06 12.63
N PHE A 207 6.33 6.87 12.62
CA PHE A 207 6.06 7.75 11.50
C PHE A 207 6.53 9.18 11.80
N SER A 208 6.80 9.96 10.76
CA SER A 208 7.05 11.39 10.89
C SER A 208 6.09 12.22 10.04
N ILE A 209 5.72 13.38 10.57
CA ILE A 209 4.94 14.40 9.86
C ILE A 209 5.91 15.46 9.36
N VAL A 210 5.89 15.74 8.06
CA VAL A 210 6.86 16.63 7.39
C VAL A 210 6.10 17.63 6.53
N ASN A 211 6.36 18.92 6.73
CA ASN A 211 5.91 19.95 5.80
C ASN A 211 6.84 19.97 4.59
N VAL A 212 6.28 19.65 3.42
CA VAL A 212 6.98 19.57 2.13
C VAL A 212 6.57 20.71 1.20
N ALA A 213 5.96 21.80 1.69
CA ALA A 213 5.55 22.94 0.87
C ALA A 213 6.74 23.53 0.10
N ASN A 214 7.87 23.73 0.78
CA ASN A 214 9.14 24.00 0.13
C ASN A 214 9.84 22.68 -0.23
N LYS A 215 9.72 22.25 -1.48
CA LYS A 215 10.21 20.97 -1.99
C LYS A 215 11.73 20.78 -1.87
N SER A 216 12.49 21.88 -1.89
CA SER A 216 13.96 21.86 -1.76
C SER A 216 14.44 21.91 -0.31
N ASN A 217 13.57 22.26 0.64
CA ASN A 217 13.88 22.28 2.06
C ASN A 217 12.66 21.85 2.91
N PRO A 218 12.25 20.56 2.85
CA PRO A 218 11.20 20.06 3.72
C PRO A 218 11.55 20.18 5.21
N SER A 219 10.55 20.41 6.05
CA SER A 219 10.73 20.61 7.50
C SER A 219 9.97 19.57 8.31
N LEU A 220 10.67 18.92 9.23
CA LEU A 220 10.08 17.97 10.17
C LEU A 220 9.19 18.70 11.17
N LEU A 221 7.95 18.23 11.32
CA LEU A 221 6.99 18.76 12.29
C LEU A 221 6.86 17.88 13.53
N ALA A 222 6.80 16.55 13.33
CA ALA A 222 6.55 15.61 14.42
C ALA A 222 7.12 14.23 14.12
N VAL A 223 7.34 13.46 15.19
CA VAL A 223 7.69 12.03 15.15
C VAL A 223 6.82 11.32 16.18
N GLN A 224 6.25 10.18 15.83
CA GLN A 224 5.39 9.39 16.70
C GLN A 224 5.70 7.90 16.54
N ASN A 225 6.05 7.25 17.65
CA ASN A 225 6.27 5.81 17.68
C ASN A 225 4.95 5.05 17.45
N THR A 226 5.02 3.94 16.73
CA THR A 226 3.90 3.01 16.52
C THR A 226 3.99 1.80 17.45
N PRO A 227 2.89 1.07 17.73
CA PRO A 227 2.83 0.10 18.81
C PRO A 227 3.78 -1.09 18.62
N GLY A 228 4.01 -1.51 17.38
CA GLY A 228 4.90 -2.62 17.01
C GLY A 228 6.34 -2.20 16.74
N SER A 229 6.66 -0.90 16.79
CA SER A 229 7.98 -0.36 16.47
C SER A 229 8.53 -0.84 15.11
N PHE A 230 7.65 -1.00 14.11
CA PHE A 230 8.01 -1.47 12.78
C PHE A 230 7.10 -0.85 11.70
N THR A 231 7.00 0.49 11.70
CA THR A 231 6.02 1.25 10.92
C THR A 231 6.18 1.00 9.42
N HIS A 232 5.23 0.27 8.84
CA HIS A 232 5.30 -0.19 7.47
C HIS A 232 4.62 0.79 6.50
N ASN A 233 3.36 1.12 6.75
CA ASN A 233 2.55 1.94 5.86
C ASN A 233 1.83 3.04 6.65
N THR A 234 1.56 4.15 5.97
CA THR A 234 0.77 5.29 6.47
C THR A 234 -0.29 5.68 5.45
N TRP A 235 -1.49 6.03 5.91
CA TRP A 235 -2.55 6.60 5.07
C TRP A 235 -3.33 7.65 5.83
N HIS A 236 -3.44 8.87 5.29
CA HIS A 236 -4.17 9.96 5.94
C HIS A 236 -5.61 10.05 5.42
N SER A 237 -6.57 10.33 6.30
CA SER A 237 -7.95 10.66 5.94
C SER A 237 -8.60 11.55 6.99
N GLY A 238 -9.18 12.67 6.55
CA GLY A 238 -9.80 13.65 7.44
C GLY A 238 -8.77 14.29 8.38
N SER A 239 -8.93 14.07 9.69
CA SER A 239 -7.96 14.50 10.72
C SER A 239 -7.09 13.36 11.24
N ALA A 240 -7.27 12.14 10.71
CA ALA A 240 -6.66 10.94 11.22
C ALA A 240 -5.55 10.41 10.29
N LEU A 241 -4.51 9.85 10.90
CA LEU A 241 -3.53 9.01 10.22
C LEU A 241 -3.74 7.56 10.64
N PHE A 242 -3.72 6.67 9.67
CA PHE A 242 -3.75 5.23 9.88
C PHE A 242 -2.38 4.65 9.58
N THR A 243 -1.90 3.77 10.45
CA THR A 243 -0.62 3.09 10.28
C THR A 243 -0.74 1.60 10.51
N THR A 244 0.21 0.88 9.94
CA THR A 244 0.40 -0.56 10.15
C THR A 244 1.84 -0.83 10.54
N ASP A 245 2.05 -1.88 11.34
CA ASP A 245 3.38 -2.38 11.65
C ASP A 245 3.49 -3.80 11.08
N GLU A 246 4.45 -4.05 10.19
CA GLU A 246 4.59 -5.35 9.50
C GLU A 246 5.31 -6.38 10.39
N VAL A 247 4.72 -6.65 11.56
CA VAL A 247 5.22 -7.59 12.56
C VAL A 247 4.10 -8.49 13.07
N SER A 248 4.47 -9.65 13.62
CA SER A 248 3.50 -10.62 14.12
C SER A 248 2.57 -10.04 15.18
N GLY A 249 1.26 -10.24 15.02
CA GLY A 249 0.26 -9.77 15.98
C GLY A 249 0.16 -8.25 16.05
N SER A 250 0.42 -7.58 14.94
CA SER A 250 0.29 -6.13 14.81
C SER A 250 -1.15 -5.67 14.65
N PHE A 251 -1.32 -4.36 14.51
CA PHE A 251 -2.61 -3.67 14.51
C PHE A 251 -2.68 -2.70 13.33
N LEU A 252 -3.88 -2.53 12.78
CA LEU A 252 -4.24 -1.25 12.16
C LEU A 252 -4.43 -0.25 13.29
N THR A 253 -3.67 0.84 13.29
CA THR A 253 -3.69 1.86 14.36
C THR A 253 -4.07 3.21 13.80
N SER A 254 -4.92 3.96 14.51
CA SER A 254 -5.33 5.31 14.14
C SER A 254 -4.76 6.36 15.10
N TYR A 255 -4.49 7.54 14.56
CA TYR A 255 -3.95 8.69 15.30
C TYR A 255 -4.67 9.98 14.90
N ASP A 256 -4.95 10.87 15.85
CA ASP A 256 -5.28 12.26 15.55
C ASP A 256 -3.97 13.01 15.24
N VAL A 257 -3.89 13.56 14.03
CA VAL A 257 -2.73 14.32 13.54
C VAL A 257 -3.09 15.76 13.18
N SER A 258 -4.27 16.24 13.60
CA SER A 258 -4.73 17.62 13.36
C SER A 258 -3.79 18.67 13.95
N ASN A 259 -3.08 18.33 15.03
CA ASN A 259 -2.01 19.13 15.61
C ASN A 259 -0.71 18.31 15.68
N PRO A 260 0.27 18.55 14.80
CA PRO A 260 1.56 17.87 14.84
C PRO A 260 2.31 18.03 16.17
N GLY A 261 2.05 19.10 16.94
CA GLY A 261 2.61 19.28 18.28
C GLY A 261 1.96 18.42 19.37
N ASN A 262 0.86 17.73 19.05
CA ASN A 262 0.12 16.86 19.97
C ASN A 262 -0.58 15.72 19.21
N VAL A 263 0.21 14.76 18.75
CA VAL A 263 -0.32 13.54 18.09
C VAL A 263 -0.84 12.58 19.16
N ASN A 264 -2.07 12.09 18.98
CA ASN A 264 -2.69 11.17 19.93
C ASN A 264 -3.11 9.87 19.22
N GLN A 265 -2.68 8.72 19.76
CA GLN A 265 -3.24 7.44 19.32
C GLN A 265 -4.72 7.38 19.74
N LEU A 266 -5.61 7.06 18.80
CA LEU A 266 -7.05 7.05 19.01
C LEU A 266 -7.57 5.64 19.29
N ASP A 267 -7.25 4.70 18.41
CA ASP A 267 -7.70 3.32 18.50
C ASP A 267 -6.71 2.38 17.79
N LYS A 268 -6.85 1.07 18.03
CA LYS A 268 -6.14 0.03 17.29
C LYS A 268 -6.94 -1.26 17.23
N ILE A 269 -6.90 -1.93 16.09
CA ILE A 269 -7.69 -3.15 15.85
C ILE A 269 -6.85 -4.25 15.21
N GLN A 270 -7.17 -5.49 15.57
CA GLN A 270 -6.69 -6.69 14.88
C GLN A 270 -7.85 -7.37 14.16
N SER A 271 -7.60 -7.96 12.99
CA SER A 271 -8.57 -8.78 12.26
C SER A 271 -9.03 -9.97 13.09
N ASN A 272 -8.07 -10.76 13.58
CA ASN A 272 -8.33 -11.94 14.37
C ASN A 272 -7.44 -11.97 15.63
N PRO A 273 -7.87 -11.32 16.74
CA PRO A 273 -7.08 -11.23 17.96
C PRO A 273 -6.62 -12.60 18.48
N GLY A 274 -5.34 -12.73 18.79
CA GLY A 274 -4.74 -13.96 19.31
C GLY A 274 -4.19 -14.94 18.26
N THR A 275 -4.42 -14.71 16.97
CA THR A 275 -3.77 -15.52 15.90
C THR A 275 -2.34 -15.10 15.62
N PHE A 276 -1.96 -13.89 16.03
CA PHE A 276 -0.68 -13.25 15.70
C PHE A 276 -0.47 -13.01 14.20
N SER A 277 -1.56 -12.91 13.42
CA SER A 277 -1.53 -12.47 12.03
C SER A 277 -0.91 -11.08 11.90
N THR A 278 -0.35 -10.79 10.73
CA THR A 278 0.44 -9.58 10.47
C THR A 278 -0.34 -8.69 9.51
N VAL A 279 -0.60 -7.44 9.92
CA VAL A 279 -1.14 -6.42 9.03
C VAL A 279 -0.05 -5.93 8.06
N HIS A 280 -0.42 -5.63 6.82
CA HIS A 280 0.49 -5.13 5.79
C HIS A 280 0.13 -3.70 5.34
N ASN A 281 -0.46 -3.47 4.16
CA ASN A 281 -0.88 -2.12 3.73
C ASN A 281 -2.35 -1.85 4.03
N THR A 282 -2.64 -0.59 4.38
CA THR A 282 -4.01 -0.06 4.48
C THR A 282 -4.23 1.08 3.50
N HIS A 283 -5.42 1.13 2.91
CA HIS A 283 -5.89 2.24 2.08
C HIS A 283 -7.25 2.69 2.58
N ILE A 284 -7.45 4.00 2.70
CA ILE A 284 -8.77 4.54 3.06
C ILE A 284 -9.54 4.90 1.78
N ILE A 285 -10.72 4.29 1.63
CA ILE A 285 -11.68 4.57 0.57
C ILE A 285 -12.96 5.05 1.25
N ASN A 286 -13.25 6.35 1.12
CA ASN A 286 -14.30 7.02 1.89
C ASN A 286 -14.09 6.82 3.40
N ASP A 287 -15.05 6.22 4.09
CA ASP A 287 -15.00 5.94 5.54
C ASP A 287 -14.50 4.52 5.86
N TYR A 288 -13.91 3.81 4.89
CA TYR A 288 -13.48 2.43 5.07
C TYR A 288 -11.98 2.26 4.86
N ALA A 289 -11.30 1.66 5.84
CA ALA A 289 -9.97 1.11 5.64
C ALA A 289 -10.09 -0.27 4.99
N VAL A 290 -9.52 -0.40 3.79
CA VAL A 290 -9.32 -1.70 3.13
C VAL A 290 -7.89 -2.11 3.39
N THR A 291 -7.72 -3.16 4.19
CA THR A 291 -6.42 -3.51 4.76
C THR A 291 -6.05 -4.95 4.43
N SER A 292 -4.89 -5.11 3.81
CA SER A 292 -4.26 -6.42 3.60
C SER A 292 -3.68 -6.96 4.91
N TRP A 293 -3.93 -8.23 5.17
CA TRP A 293 -3.54 -8.97 6.36
C TRP A 293 -3.08 -10.35 5.92
N TYR A 294 -1.78 -10.57 5.73
CA TYR A 294 -1.22 -11.75 5.06
C TYR A 294 -2.07 -13.02 5.12
N ARG A 295 -2.10 -13.73 6.26
CA ARG A 295 -2.84 -15.00 6.38
C ARG A 295 -4.30 -14.85 6.78
N ASP A 296 -4.78 -13.64 7.06
CA ASP A 296 -6.22 -13.39 7.26
C ASP A 296 -6.88 -12.84 5.98
N GLY A 297 -6.11 -12.72 4.89
CA GLY A 297 -6.49 -12.14 3.60
C GLY A 297 -6.62 -10.63 3.63
N PHE A 298 -7.84 -10.11 3.48
CA PHE A 298 -8.08 -8.68 3.64
C PHE A 298 -9.30 -8.40 4.51
N THR A 299 -9.28 -7.22 5.12
CA THR A 299 -10.36 -6.72 5.98
C THR A 299 -10.88 -5.38 5.47
N ILE A 300 -12.14 -5.10 5.81
CA ILE A 300 -12.79 -3.80 5.64
C ILE A 300 -13.17 -3.33 7.03
N VAL A 301 -12.61 -2.19 7.44
CA VAL A 301 -12.84 -1.58 8.75
C VAL A 301 -13.53 -0.24 8.55
N ASP A 302 -14.68 -0.02 9.18
CA ASP A 302 -15.32 1.29 9.27
C ASP A 302 -14.47 2.19 10.17
N VAL A 303 -13.97 3.28 9.59
CA VAL A 303 -13.13 4.28 10.22
C VAL A 303 -13.77 5.67 10.23
N SER A 304 -15.09 5.77 9.96
CA SER A 304 -15.86 7.03 10.09
C SER A 304 -15.71 7.69 11.47
N ARG A 305 -15.41 6.88 12.49
CA ARG A 305 -15.04 7.28 13.84
C ARG A 305 -13.68 6.68 14.17
N PRO A 306 -12.56 7.36 13.86
CA PRO A 306 -11.21 6.78 14.01
C PRO A 306 -10.84 6.37 15.44
N ALA A 307 -11.55 6.88 16.46
CA ALA A 307 -11.40 6.50 17.88
C ALA A 307 -12.25 5.28 18.30
N ASN A 308 -13.00 4.68 17.38
CA ASN A 308 -13.81 3.48 17.59
C ASN A 308 -13.98 2.76 16.24
N MET A 309 -12.90 2.13 15.78
CA MET A 309 -12.84 1.39 14.54
C MET A 309 -13.58 0.05 14.67
N VAL A 310 -14.31 -0.34 13.63
CA VAL A 310 -15.09 -1.59 13.63
C VAL A 310 -14.83 -2.36 12.35
N GLN A 311 -14.36 -3.59 12.45
CA GLN A 311 -14.31 -4.47 11.29
C GLN A 311 -15.73 -4.80 10.84
N VAL A 312 -16.04 -4.43 9.60
CA VAL A 312 -17.36 -4.62 8.98
C VAL A 312 -17.33 -5.62 7.83
N GLY A 313 -16.16 -6.04 7.36
CA GLY A 313 -16.03 -7.09 6.37
C GLY A 313 -14.65 -7.73 6.36
N ASN A 314 -14.56 -8.94 5.78
CA ASN A 314 -13.30 -9.64 5.54
C ASN A 314 -13.46 -10.70 4.46
N TYR A 315 -12.34 -11.09 3.87
CA TYR A 315 -12.23 -12.25 3.00
C TYR A 315 -10.88 -12.94 3.20
N ASP A 316 -10.92 -14.20 3.62
CA ASP A 316 -9.73 -15.02 3.84
C ASP A 316 -9.19 -15.57 2.51
N THR A 317 -8.04 -15.05 2.07
CA THR A 317 -7.35 -15.49 0.85
C THR A 317 -6.40 -16.67 1.09
N TYR A 318 -6.29 -17.15 2.34
CA TYR A 318 -5.38 -18.23 2.73
C TYR A 318 -6.02 -19.22 3.75
N PRO A 319 -7.18 -19.82 3.44
CA PRO A 319 -7.99 -20.57 4.42
C PRO A 319 -7.35 -21.87 4.95
N ASN A 320 -6.24 -22.31 4.36
CA ASN A 320 -5.56 -23.54 4.74
C ASN A 320 -4.52 -23.36 5.85
N ALA A 321 -4.21 -22.12 6.26
CA ALA A 321 -3.33 -21.84 7.38
C ALA A 321 -3.60 -20.47 7.98
N GLY A 322 -3.38 -20.33 9.29
CA GLY A 322 -3.61 -19.07 10.00
C GLY A 322 -2.36 -18.52 10.69
N GLY A 323 -2.55 -17.37 11.34
CA GLY A 323 -1.59 -16.74 12.24
C GLY A 323 -0.40 -16.09 11.56
N SER A 324 0.73 -16.00 12.26
CA SER A 324 1.90 -15.25 11.80
C SER A 324 2.52 -15.78 10.50
N GLY A 325 2.90 -14.87 9.60
CA GLY A 325 3.70 -15.16 8.41
C GLY A 325 3.16 -14.49 7.15
N PHE A 326 3.93 -14.62 6.07
CA PHE A 326 3.62 -14.07 4.75
C PHE A 326 2.76 -15.03 3.92
N GLN A 327 1.99 -14.47 2.98
CA GLN A 327 1.32 -15.17 1.88
C GLN A 327 2.19 -15.05 0.62
#